data_AF-A0A2N3FWR1-F1
#
_entry.id   AF-A0A2N3FWR1-F1
#
_cell.length_a   1.000
_cell.length_b   1.000
_cell.length_c   1.000
_cell.angle_alpha   90.00
_cell.angle_beta   90.00
_cell.angle_gamma   90.00
#
_symmetry.space_group_name_H-M   'P 1'
#
loop_
_entity.id
_entity.type
_entity.pdbx_description
1 polymer ?
#
loop_
_entity_poly.entity_id
_entity_poly.type
_entity_poly.pdbx_seq_one_letter_code
_entity_poly.pdbx_strand_id
1 'polypeptide(L)'
;MTLGYLGIALVLVVGIAIVVYGWLSDRADTRRRQEALTGAPDRPIPGHSPDAPAPSYVTEYEVLHQSEYHPATTLTDAERADLQRRLGGAPSLPHGHAAREFTTDEPSGLCVLADPWILVADQSVTTIRELLPFIEKARATDHRVIVVAPSLGREVLATLQVNAVKQTLSCAVVLIPDAGQRRALCSLVGAVPIPWEDLRAGYIPTADLGTCATWVSSPDQLWVLQDAE
;
A
#
# COMPACT_ATOMS: atom_id res chain seq x y z
N MET A 1 84.94 -14.92 3.62
CA MET A 1 83.93 -14.98 4.70
C MET A 1 83.92 -16.41 5.23
N THR A 2 84.24 -16.60 6.51
CA THR A 2 84.45 -17.93 7.10
C THR A 2 83.14 -18.70 7.19
N LEU A 3 83.20 -20.01 6.98
CA LEU A 3 82.08 -20.95 6.87
C LEU A 3 81.03 -20.84 8.01
N GLY A 4 81.43 -20.33 9.18
CA GLY A 4 80.55 -20.10 10.32
C GLY A 4 79.48 -19.00 10.11
N TYR A 5 79.79 -17.94 9.36
CA TYR A 5 78.80 -16.87 9.09
C TYR A 5 77.69 -17.33 8.14
N LEU A 6 77.99 -18.26 7.22
CA LEU A 6 77.00 -18.85 6.32
C LEU A 6 75.96 -19.69 7.08
N GLY A 7 76.39 -20.43 8.12
CA GLY A 7 75.49 -21.21 8.95
C GLY A 7 74.50 -20.34 9.74
N ILE A 8 74.99 -19.25 10.34
CA ILE A 8 74.15 -18.30 11.09
C ILE A 8 73.16 -17.59 10.16
N ALA A 9 73.61 -17.17 8.97
CA ALA A 9 72.76 -16.54 7.97
C ALA A 9 71.62 -17.48 7.51
N LEU A 10 71.91 -18.77 7.30
CA LEU A 10 70.90 -19.76 6.93
C LEU A 10 69.82 -19.91 8.02
N VAL A 11 70.22 -20.05 9.28
CA VAL A 11 69.27 -20.18 10.41
C VAL A 11 68.40 -18.94 10.54
N LEU A 12 68.97 -17.76 10.34
CA LEU A 12 68.24 -16.50 10.43
C LEU A 12 67.23 -16.33 9.30
N VAL A 13 67.59 -16.72 8.07
CA VAL A 13 66.67 -16.72 6.92
C VAL A 13 65.54 -17.73 7.12
N VAL A 14 65.84 -18.94 7.58
CA VAL A 14 64.83 -19.97 7.86
C VAL A 14 63.91 -19.53 9.00
N GLY A 15 64.45 -18.93 10.06
CA GLY A 15 63.68 -18.38 11.17
C GLY A 15 62.71 -17.27 10.72
N ILE A 16 63.19 -16.31 9.93
CA ILE A 16 62.35 -15.24 9.36
C ILE A 16 61.28 -15.84 8.45
N ALA A 17 61.63 -16.81 7.59
CA ALA A 17 60.67 -17.46 6.71
C ALA A 17 59.55 -18.16 7.48
N ILE A 18 59.86 -18.85 8.59
CA ILE A 18 58.84 -19.48 9.45
C ILE A 18 57.93 -18.45 10.10
N VAL A 19 58.48 -17.35 10.62
CA VAL A 19 57.68 -16.27 11.25
C VAL A 19 56.78 -15.58 10.23
N VAL A 20 57.31 -15.29 9.04
CA VAL A 20 56.55 -14.67 7.94
C VAL A 20 55.46 -15.60 7.43
N TYR A 21 55.74 -16.89 7.28
CA TYR A 21 54.75 -17.89 6.92
C TYR A 21 53.64 -17.99 7.97
N GLY A 22 54.01 -18.06 9.25
CA GLY A 22 53.07 -18.05 10.37
C GLY A 22 52.17 -16.82 10.36
N TRP A 23 52.75 -15.62 10.23
CA TRP A 23 51.99 -14.36 10.19
C TRP A 23 51.06 -14.25 8.97
N LEU A 24 51.51 -14.69 7.79
CA LEU A 24 50.67 -14.71 6.59
C LEU A 24 49.50 -15.69 6.72
N SER A 25 49.73 -16.85 7.34
CA SER A 25 48.67 -17.84 7.59
C SER A 25 47.62 -17.33 8.60
N ASP A 26 48.07 -16.73 9.70
CA ASP A 26 47.20 -16.24 10.77
C ASP A 26 46.35 -15.03 10.35
N ARG A 27 46.90 -14.17 9.49
CA ARG A 27 46.18 -13.01 8.92
C ARG A 27 44.98 -13.43 8.07
N ALA A 28 45.06 -14.59 7.40
CA ALA A 28 43.95 -15.10 6.59
C ALA A 28 42.83 -15.70 7.46
N ASP A 29 43.19 -16.43 8.51
CA ASP A 29 42.22 -17.11 9.38
C ASP A 29 41.50 -16.16 10.34
N THR A 30 42.19 -15.12 10.80
CA THR A 30 41.60 -14.12 11.72
C THR A 30 40.43 -13.37 11.07
N ARG A 31 40.54 -13.07 9.77
CA ARG A 31 39.51 -12.35 9.03
C ARG A 31 38.21 -13.18 8.89
N ARG A 32 38.33 -14.47 8.58
CA ARG A 32 37.18 -15.40 8.48
C ARG A 32 36.48 -15.58 9.83
N ARG A 33 37.23 -15.66 10.93
CA ARG A 33 36.67 -15.78 12.28
C ARG A 33 35.95 -14.52 12.73
N GLN A 34 36.48 -13.33 12.42
CA GLN A 34 35.77 -12.07 12.69
C GLN A 34 34.48 -11.98 11.86
N GLU A 35 34.54 -12.29 10.56
CA GLU A 35 33.36 -12.29 9.68
C GLU A 35 32.27 -13.26 10.20
N ALA A 36 32.66 -14.44 10.68
CA ALA A 36 31.74 -15.41 11.29
C ALA A 36 31.16 -14.97 12.65
N LEU A 37 31.88 -14.14 13.43
CA LEU A 37 31.41 -13.64 14.73
C LEU A 37 30.54 -12.38 14.62
N THR A 38 30.78 -11.54 13.61
CA THR A 38 30.03 -10.29 13.38
C THR A 38 28.85 -10.45 12.43
N GLY A 39 28.80 -11.56 11.69
CA GLY A 39 27.68 -11.89 10.80
C GLY A 39 26.39 -12.18 11.58
N ALA A 40 25.25 -11.99 10.92
CA ALA A 40 23.99 -12.48 11.46
C ALA A 40 24.07 -14.01 11.59
N PRO A 41 23.69 -14.61 12.74
CA PRO A 41 23.67 -16.04 12.89
C PRO A 41 22.70 -16.63 11.86
N ASP A 42 23.15 -17.68 11.16
CA ASP A 42 22.33 -18.40 10.20
C ASP A 42 21.18 -19.08 10.97
N ARG A 43 19.99 -18.47 10.86
CA ARG A 43 18.76 -19.01 11.43
C ARG A 43 17.79 -19.23 10.27
N PRO A 44 17.33 -20.47 10.03
CA PRO A 44 16.32 -20.71 9.01
C PRO A 44 15.02 -20.03 9.45
N ILE A 45 14.58 -19.03 8.70
CA ILE A 45 13.28 -18.41 8.88
C ILE A 45 12.26 -19.30 8.17
N PRO A 46 11.26 -19.86 8.88
CA PRO A 46 10.24 -20.70 8.26
C PRO A 46 9.59 -19.99 7.06
N GLY A 47 9.63 -20.60 5.88
CA GLY A 47 9.05 -20.06 4.65
C GLY A 47 9.94 -19.13 3.82
N HIS A 48 11.19 -18.86 4.24
CA HIS A 48 12.13 -18.03 3.48
C HIS A 48 13.45 -18.77 3.20
N SER A 49 14.04 -18.48 2.04
CA SER A 49 15.38 -18.98 1.67
C SER A 49 16.46 -18.33 2.56
N PRO A 50 17.57 -19.02 2.90
CA PRO A 50 18.69 -18.44 3.66
C PRO A 50 19.30 -17.18 3.01
N ASP A 51 19.22 -17.08 1.68
CA ASP A 51 19.73 -15.93 0.90
C ASP A 51 18.66 -14.86 0.62
N ALA A 52 17.49 -14.94 1.26
CA ALA A 52 16.45 -13.93 1.06
C ALA A 52 16.95 -12.55 1.52
N PRO A 53 16.79 -11.50 0.70
CA PRO A 53 17.18 -10.15 1.09
C PRO A 53 16.42 -9.74 2.35
N ALA A 54 17.08 -8.97 3.23
CA ALA A 54 16.43 -8.45 4.41
C ALA A 54 15.21 -7.59 4.02
N PRO A 55 14.06 -7.71 4.72
CA PRO A 55 12.91 -6.87 4.43
C PRO A 55 13.27 -5.41 4.68
N SER A 56 12.97 -4.54 3.71
CA SER A 56 13.09 -3.09 3.86
C SER A 56 11.82 -2.55 4.50
N TYR A 57 11.97 -1.82 5.62
CA TYR A 57 10.87 -1.03 6.17
C TYR A 57 10.77 0.25 5.37
N VAL A 58 9.56 0.57 4.92
CA VAL A 58 9.25 1.82 4.23
C VAL A 58 8.28 2.58 5.12
N THR A 59 8.58 3.84 5.38
CA THR A 59 7.69 4.72 6.15
C THR A 59 6.44 5.05 5.34
N GLU A 60 5.35 5.44 6.02
CA GLU A 60 4.13 5.89 5.36
C GLU A 60 4.44 7.03 4.37
N TYR A 61 5.24 8.00 4.80
CA TYR A 61 5.67 9.11 3.95
C TYR A 61 6.36 8.61 2.67
N GLU A 62 7.33 7.71 2.80
CA GLU A 62 8.06 7.17 1.64
C GLU A 62 7.13 6.41 0.69
N VAL A 63 6.19 5.60 1.20
CA VAL A 63 5.20 4.91 0.36
C VAL A 63 4.34 5.91 -0.43
N LEU A 64 3.89 6.98 0.21
CA LEU A 64 3.04 7.99 -0.43
C LEU A 64 3.80 8.85 -1.45
N HIS A 65 5.13 8.84 -1.43
CA HIS A 65 5.97 9.66 -2.32
C HIS A 65 6.83 8.83 -3.30
N GLN A 66 6.72 7.49 -3.29
CA GLN A 66 7.52 6.62 -4.17
C GLN A 66 6.88 6.56 -5.57
N SER A 67 7.55 7.18 -6.54
CA SER A 67 7.10 7.38 -7.92
C SER A 67 7.16 6.14 -8.84
N GLU A 68 7.34 4.91 -8.31
CA GLU A 68 7.29 3.70 -9.16
C GLU A 68 5.83 3.28 -9.36
N TYR A 69 5.18 4.09 -10.21
CA TYR A 69 3.78 4.11 -10.57
C TYR A 69 3.54 3.31 -11.86
N HIS A 70 2.61 2.36 -11.78
CA HIS A 70 1.99 1.72 -12.94
C HIS A 70 0.49 1.63 -12.73
N PRO A 71 -0.28 1.84 -13.81
CA PRO A 71 -1.15 3.00 -13.88
C PRO A 71 -2.45 2.74 -13.14
N ALA A 72 -2.78 3.67 -12.25
CA ALA A 72 -4.18 3.95 -12.04
C ALA A 72 -4.78 4.30 -13.41
N THR A 73 -5.96 3.75 -13.71
CA THR A 73 -6.62 3.72 -15.03
C THR A 73 -6.40 5.03 -15.78
N THR A 74 -5.32 5.11 -16.56
CA THR A 74 -4.97 6.36 -17.25
C THR A 74 -5.87 6.38 -18.45
N LEU A 75 -6.95 7.15 -18.34
CA LEU A 75 -7.94 7.26 -19.38
C LEU A 75 -7.26 7.87 -20.60
N THR A 76 -7.63 7.38 -21.78
CA THR A 76 -7.27 8.04 -23.03
C THR A 76 -7.93 9.43 -23.11
N ASP A 77 -7.39 10.31 -23.95
CA ASP A 77 -7.96 11.65 -24.14
C ASP A 77 -9.44 11.59 -24.60
N ALA A 78 -9.78 10.57 -25.40
CA ALA A 78 -11.14 10.33 -25.86
C ALA A 78 -12.07 9.91 -24.72
N GLU A 79 -11.62 8.99 -23.85
CA GLU A 79 -12.38 8.56 -22.66
C GLU A 79 -12.58 9.70 -21.67
N ARG A 80 -11.56 10.55 -21.44
CA ARG A 80 -11.71 11.74 -20.59
C ARG A 80 -12.73 12.73 -21.15
N ALA A 81 -12.71 12.98 -22.45
CA ALA A 81 -13.68 13.85 -23.10
C ALA A 81 -15.11 13.28 -23.02
N ASP A 82 -15.28 11.96 -23.14
CA ASP A 82 -16.57 11.31 -22.93
C ASP A 82 -17.04 11.40 -21.48
N LEU A 83 -16.15 11.11 -20.53
CA LEU A 83 -16.42 11.22 -19.10
C LEU A 83 -16.90 12.63 -18.75
N GLN A 84 -16.17 13.67 -19.16
CA GLN A 84 -16.54 15.06 -18.92
C GLN A 84 -17.93 15.42 -19.47
N ARG A 85 -18.30 14.89 -20.65
CA ARG A 85 -19.66 15.07 -21.18
C ARG A 85 -20.72 14.42 -20.28
N ARG A 86 -20.46 13.21 -19.78
CA ARG A 86 -21.38 12.48 -18.89
C ARG A 86 -21.54 13.18 -17.54
N LEU A 87 -20.46 13.75 -16.99
CA LEU A 87 -20.49 14.44 -15.70
C LEU A 87 -21.43 15.65 -15.67
N GLY A 88 -21.60 16.37 -16.80
CA GLY A 88 -22.43 17.57 -16.85
C GLY A 88 -23.93 17.34 -16.58
N GLY A 89 -24.43 16.11 -16.78
CA GLY A 89 -25.82 15.72 -16.50
C GLY A 89 -25.97 14.73 -15.35
N ALA A 90 -24.86 14.29 -14.74
CA ALA A 90 -24.88 13.28 -13.70
C ALA A 90 -25.27 13.88 -12.34
N PRO A 91 -25.97 13.11 -11.48
CA PRO A 91 -26.20 13.52 -10.11
C PRO A 91 -24.86 13.68 -9.37
N SER A 92 -24.72 14.77 -8.62
CA SER A 92 -23.49 15.13 -7.94
C SER A 92 -23.73 15.61 -6.52
N LEU A 93 -22.71 15.43 -5.65
CA LEU A 93 -22.70 15.94 -4.28
C LEU A 93 -21.46 16.82 -4.05
N PRO A 94 -21.55 17.86 -3.20
CA PRO A 94 -20.43 18.77 -2.88
C PRO A 94 -19.45 18.15 -1.88
N HIS A 95 -19.07 16.90 -2.11
CA HIS A 95 -18.09 16.16 -1.32
C HIS A 95 -17.17 15.39 -2.25
N GLY A 96 -15.86 15.54 -2.09
CA GLY A 96 -14.86 14.85 -2.89
C GLY A 96 -14.16 13.71 -2.14
N HIS A 97 -13.19 13.09 -2.81
CA HIS A 97 -12.34 12.09 -2.16
C HIS A 97 -11.47 12.72 -1.07
N ALA A 98 -11.25 11.98 0.02
CA ALA A 98 -10.64 12.49 1.24
C ALA A 98 -9.14 12.79 1.12
N ALA A 99 -8.46 12.21 0.12
CA ALA A 99 -7.02 12.28 -0.05
C ALA A 99 -6.64 12.11 -1.54
N ARG A 100 -5.60 12.80 -2.00
CA ARG A 100 -5.18 12.82 -3.42
C ARG A 100 -4.72 11.45 -3.91
N GLU A 101 -4.29 10.61 -3.00
CA GLU A 101 -3.83 9.25 -3.20
C GLU A 101 -4.90 8.32 -3.76
N PHE A 102 -6.18 8.72 -3.69
CA PHE A 102 -7.29 8.03 -4.35
C PHE A 102 -7.49 8.46 -5.81
N THR A 103 -6.73 9.45 -6.31
CA THR A 103 -6.80 9.89 -7.71
C THR A 103 -6.33 8.75 -8.60
N THR A 104 -7.15 8.40 -9.59
CA THR A 104 -6.80 7.33 -10.54
C THR A 104 -6.39 7.85 -11.91
N ASP A 105 -6.85 9.03 -12.30
CA ASP A 105 -6.43 9.69 -13.53
C ASP A 105 -5.78 11.03 -13.14
N GLU A 106 -4.44 11.02 -13.05
CA GLU A 106 -3.66 12.20 -12.68
C GLU A 106 -3.88 13.40 -13.62
N PRO A 107 -3.99 13.24 -14.96
CA PRO A 107 -4.22 14.38 -15.86
C PRO A 107 -5.52 15.13 -15.58
N SER A 108 -6.61 14.43 -15.24
CA SER A 108 -7.88 15.06 -14.85
C SER A 108 -7.96 15.38 -13.36
N GLY A 109 -7.12 14.76 -12.52
CA GLY A 109 -7.21 14.85 -11.07
C GLY A 109 -8.45 14.15 -10.51
N LEU A 110 -8.99 13.17 -11.24
CA LEU A 110 -10.21 12.45 -10.86
C LEU A 110 -9.89 11.03 -10.38
N CYS A 111 -10.66 10.57 -9.40
CA CYS A 111 -10.83 9.17 -9.10
C CYS A 111 -11.96 8.62 -9.97
N VAL A 112 -11.72 7.55 -10.73
CA VAL A 112 -12.68 6.90 -11.63
C VAL A 112 -12.64 5.41 -11.38
N LEU A 113 -13.69 4.88 -10.78
CA LEU A 113 -13.81 3.47 -10.41
C LEU A 113 -15.10 2.88 -10.98
N ALA A 114 -15.00 1.91 -11.88
CA ALA A 114 -16.16 1.22 -12.46
C ALA A 114 -16.71 0.17 -11.47
N ASP A 115 -17.99 -0.18 -11.54
CA ASP A 115 -18.61 -1.25 -10.71
C ASP A 115 -18.15 -1.29 -9.23
N PRO A 116 -18.15 -0.18 -8.47
CA PRO A 116 -17.74 -0.24 -7.09
C PRO A 116 -18.87 -0.74 -6.20
N TRP A 117 -18.48 -1.37 -5.09
CA TRP A 117 -19.33 -1.46 -3.93
C TRP A 117 -19.11 -0.27 -3.01
N ILE A 118 -20.21 0.26 -2.49
CA ILE A 118 -20.24 1.50 -1.72
C ILE A 118 -20.76 1.19 -0.32
N LEU A 119 -19.87 1.27 0.66
CA LEU A 119 -20.24 1.18 2.07
C LEU A 119 -20.50 2.57 2.61
N VAL A 120 -21.70 2.81 3.14
CA VAL A 120 -22.07 4.06 3.82
C VAL A 120 -22.21 3.79 5.30
N ALA A 121 -21.31 4.36 6.11
CA ALA A 121 -21.36 4.25 7.57
C ALA A 121 -22.25 5.35 8.18
N ASP A 122 -23.04 5.00 9.20
CA ASP A 122 -23.83 5.96 9.96
C ASP A 122 -22.94 6.87 10.84
N GLN A 123 -21.87 6.30 11.38
CA GLN A 123 -20.92 6.87 12.33
C GLN A 123 -19.47 6.76 11.85
N SER A 124 -18.56 7.35 12.62
CA SER A 124 -17.13 7.36 12.32
C SER A 124 -16.51 5.98 12.40
N VAL A 125 -15.68 5.64 11.41
CA VAL A 125 -14.93 4.38 11.37
C VAL A 125 -13.58 4.59 12.04
N THR A 126 -13.31 3.86 13.11
CA THR A 126 -12.17 4.14 14.00
C THR A 126 -10.98 3.20 13.76
N THR A 127 -11.25 1.98 13.31
CA THR A 127 -10.23 0.96 13.08
C THR A 127 -10.42 0.29 11.73
N ILE A 128 -9.31 -0.12 11.09
CA ILE A 128 -9.35 -0.84 9.82
C ILE A 128 -10.08 -2.18 9.93
N ARG A 129 -10.15 -2.76 11.14
CA ARG A 129 -10.83 -4.04 11.41
C ARG A 129 -12.33 -3.98 11.10
N GLU A 130 -12.95 -2.83 11.29
CA GLU A 130 -14.36 -2.58 10.96
C GLU A 130 -14.63 -2.70 9.45
N LEU A 131 -13.62 -2.44 8.61
CA LEU A 131 -13.73 -2.48 7.15
C LEU A 131 -13.27 -3.80 6.53
N LEU A 132 -12.55 -4.65 7.28
CA LEU A 132 -12.01 -5.91 6.76
C LEU A 132 -13.08 -6.80 6.11
N PRO A 133 -14.25 -7.06 6.75
CA PRO A 133 -15.27 -7.93 6.16
C PRO A 133 -15.81 -7.41 4.83
N PHE A 134 -15.88 -6.07 4.69
CA PHE A 134 -16.29 -5.42 3.45
C PHE A 134 -15.23 -5.56 2.36
N ILE A 135 -13.97 -5.24 2.69
CA ILE A 135 -12.84 -5.31 1.77
C ILE A 135 -12.63 -6.74 1.25
N GLU A 136 -12.69 -7.73 2.14
CA GLU A 136 -12.57 -9.15 1.77
C GLU A 136 -13.66 -9.59 0.81
N LYS A 137 -14.89 -9.14 1.05
CA LYS A 137 -16.05 -9.48 0.19
C LYS A 137 -15.96 -8.80 -1.18
N ALA A 138 -15.57 -7.53 -1.22
CA ALA A 138 -15.37 -6.80 -2.47
C ALA A 138 -14.24 -7.44 -3.28
N ARG A 139 -13.11 -7.77 -2.64
CA ARG A 139 -11.99 -8.46 -3.28
C ARG A 139 -12.36 -9.85 -3.81
N ALA A 140 -13.20 -10.60 -3.09
CA ALA A 140 -13.67 -11.91 -3.53
C ALA A 140 -14.55 -11.86 -4.79
N THR A 141 -15.14 -10.70 -5.07
CA THR A 141 -16.06 -10.48 -6.20
C THR A 141 -15.50 -9.50 -7.23
N ASP A 142 -14.22 -9.13 -7.09
CA ASP A 142 -13.50 -8.18 -7.96
C ASP A 142 -14.16 -6.79 -8.10
N HIS A 143 -14.87 -6.34 -7.06
CA HIS A 143 -15.43 -4.99 -7.01
C HIS A 143 -14.45 -3.99 -6.41
N ARG A 144 -14.46 -2.76 -6.91
CA ARG A 144 -13.73 -1.65 -6.27
C ARG A 144 -14.45 -1.22 -5.00
N VAL A 145 -13.69 -0.64 -4.08
CA VAL A 145 -14.16 -0.35 -2.72
C VAL A 145 -14.35 1.15 -2.53
N ILE A 146 -15.57 1.58 -2.25
CA ILE A 146 -15.86 2.97 -1.85
C ILE A 146 -16.32 2.96 -0.40
N VAL A 147 -15.67 3.79 0.43
CA VAL A 147 -16.06 3.98 1.83
C VAL A 147 -16.53 5.41 2.03
N VAL A 148 -17.76 5.55 2.53
CA VAL A 148 -18.37 6.82 2.86
C VAL A 148 -18.68 6.85 4.35
N ALA A 149 -18.13 7.83 5.06
CA ALA A 149 -18.32 7.95 6.51
C ALA A 149 -18.34 9.43 6.94
N PRO A 150 -18.84 9.75 8.15
CA PRO A 150 -18.72 11.09 8.71
C PRO A 150 -17.26 11.49 8.95
N SER A 151 -16.47 10.55 9.48
CA SER A 151 -15.04 10.69 9.66
C SER A 151 -14.37 9.31 9.73
N LEU A 152 -13.06 9.29 9.50
CA LEU A 152 -12.21 8.10 9.60
C LEU A 152 -11.07 8.35 10.58
N GLY A 153 -10.71 7.32 11.33
CA GLY A 153 -9.48 7.32 12.12
C GLY A 153 -8.26 7.54 11.22
N ARG A 154 -7.29 8.33 11.69
CA ARG A 154 -6.08 8.67 10.92
C ARG A 154 -5.35 7.43 10.40
N GLU A 155 -5.21 6.42 11.25
CA GLU A 155 -4.56 5.15 10.90
C GLU A 155 -5.34 4.37 9.82
N VAL A 156 -6.67 4.45 9.83
CA VAL A 156 -7.53 3.80 8.83
C VAL A 156 -7.34 4.48 7.48
N LEU A 157 -7.41 5.81 7.45
CA LEU A 157 -7.23 6.59 6.23
C LEU A 157 -5.83 6.37 5.63
N ALA A 158 -4.78 6.46 6.44
CA ALA A 158 -3.41 6.18 6.04
C ALA A 158 -3.26 4.79 5.40
N THR A 159 -3.84 3.77 6.04
CA THR A 159 -3.80 2.40 5.53
C THR A 159 -4.50 2.30 4.17
N LEU A 160 -5.66 2.93 4.00
CA LEU A 160 -6.38 2.92 2.72
C LEU A 160 -5.62 3.68 1.63
N GLN A 161 -5.02 4.84 1.94
CA GLN A 161 -4.18 5.59 1.00
C GLN A 161 -3.01 4.75 0.51
N VAL A 162 -2.27 4.12 1.43
CA VAL A 162 -1.14 3.24 1.08
C VAL A 162 -1.57 2.09 0.16
N ASN A 163 -2.72 1.48 0.42
CA ASN A 163 -3.23 0.39 -0.42
C ASN A 163 -3.74 0.88 -1.79
N ALA A 164 -4.31 2.09 -1.84
CA ALA A 164 -4.70 2.73 -3.10
C ALA A 164 -3.47 3.06 -3.96
N VAL A 165 -2.44 3.70 -3.37
CA VAL A 165 -1.17 4.01 -4.06
C VAL A 165 -0.48 2.74 -4.56
N LYS A 166 -0.43 1.70 -3.73
CA LYS A 166 0.16 0.41 -4.11
C LYS A 166 -0.70 -0.41 -5.07
N GLN A 167 -1.92 0.04 -5.40
CA GLN A 167 -2.90 -0.68 -6.23
C GLN A 167 -3.20 -2.10 -5.73
N THR A 168 -2.97 -2.37 -4.43
CA THR A 168 -3.33 -3.65 -3.80
C THR A 168 -4.82 -3.70 -3.49
N LEU A 169 -5.45 -2.53 -3.37
CA LEU A 169 -6.87 -2.34 -3.22
C LEU A 169 -7.29 -1.12 -4.03
N SER A 170 -8.07 -1.32 -5.09
CA SER A 170 -8.69 -0.22 -5.82
C SER A 170 -9.82 0.36 -4.97
N CYS A 171 -9.55 1.47 -4.28
CA CYS A 171 -10.52 2.09 -3.40
C CYS A 171 -10.50 3.61 -3.44
N ALA A 172 -11.60 4.21 -2.97
CA ALA A 172 -11.67 5.63 -2.64
C ALA A 172 -12.47 5.84 -1.37
N VAL A 173 -12.18 6.96 -0.70
CA VAL A 173 -12.83 7.36 0.54
C VAL A 173 -13.45 8.72 0.34
N VAL A 174 -14.71 8.90 0.76
CA VAL A 174 -15.37 10.20 0.83
C VAL A 174 -15.86 10.46 2.25
N LEU A 175 -15.51 11.63 2.78
CA LEU A 175 -15.97 12.06 4.09
C LEU A 175 -17.17 13.00 3.94
N ILE A 176 -18.32 12.56 4.44
CA ILE A 176 -19.57 13.33 4.43
C ILE A 176 -20.06 13.45 5.87
N PRO A 177 -19.73 14.54 6.58
CA PRO A 177 -20.16 14.73 7.98
C PRO A 177 -21.69 14.85 8.11
N ASP A 178 -22.34 15.48 7.13
CA ASP A 178 -23.78 15.73 7.15
C ASP A 178 -24.59 14.44 6.86
N ALA A 179 -25.48 14.08 7.79
CA ALA A 179 -26.31 12.89 7.65
C ALA A 179 -27.37 13.01 6.54
N GLY A 180 -27.82 14.22 6.22
CA GLY A 180 -28.75 14.47 5.11
C GLY A 180 -28.12 14.18 3.77
N GLN A 181 -26.89 14.65 3.55
CA GLN A 181 -26.09 14.37 2.36
C GLN A 181 -25.75 12.88 2.23
N ARG A 182 -25.43 12.19 3.32
CA ARG A 182 -25.25 10.72 3.29
C ARG A 182 -26.52 9.99 2.87
N ARG A 183 -27.70 10.39 3.38
CA ARG A 183 -28.98 9.80 2.93
C ARG A 183 -29.28 10.12 1.47
N ALA A 184 -28.96 11.32 1.00
CA ALA A 184 -29.10 11.69 -0.40
C ALA A 184 -28.22 10.79 -1.29
N LEU A 185 -26.96 10.55 -0.88
CA LEU A 185 -26.08 9.61 -1.56
C LEU A 185 -26.65 8.18 -1.56
N CYS A 186 -27.13 7.68 -0.40
CA CYS A 186 -27.78 6.37 -0.32
C CYS A 186 -28.90 6.21 -1.35
N SER A 187 -29.74 7.23 -1.53
CA SER A 187 -30.79 7.23 -2.54
C SER A 187 -30.26 7.18 -3.98
N LEU A 188 -29.08 7.73 -4.27
CA LEU A 188 -28.47 7.71 -5.61
C LEU A 188 -27.85 6.35 -5.96
N VAL A 189 -27.32 5.65 -4.96
CA VAL A 189 -26.56 4.39 -5.15
C VAL A 189 -27.31 3.15 -4.68
N GLY A 190 -28.51 3.31 -4.12
CA GLY A 190 -29.30 2.22 -3.55
C GLY A 190 -28.71 1.60 -2.27
N ALA A 191 -27.89 2.35 -1.52
CA ALA A 191 -27.28 1.86 -0.28
C ALA A 191 -28.22 2.04 0.93
N VAL A 192 -28.06 1.19 1.94
CA VAL A 192 -28.60 1.39 3.28
C VAL A 192 -27.44 1.75 4.20
N PRO A 193 -27.52 2.84 5.00
CA PRO A 193 -26.47 3.16 5.95
C PRO A 193 -26.27 2.02 6.95
N ILE A 194 -25.04 1.52 7.05
CA ILE A 194 -24.66 0.46 7.97
C ILE A 194 -24.51 1.07 9.37
N PRO A 195 -25.22 0.56 10.38
CA PRO A 195 -25.07 1.04 11.74
C PRO A 195 -23.72 0.59 12.33
N TRP A 196 -23.17 1.43 13.20
CA TRP A 196 -21.85 1.20 13.78
C TRP A 196 -21.74 -0.14 14.53
N GLU A 197 -22.82 -0.62 15.16
CA GLU A 197 -22.86 -1.92 15.83
C GLU A 197 -22.61 -3.09 14.86
N ASP A 198 -23.24 -3.06 13.69
CA ASP A 198 -23.13 -4.09 12.68
C ASP A 198 -21.74 -4.06 12.03
N LEU A 199 -21.24 -2.85 11.77
CA LEU A 199 -19.89 -2.66 11.25
C LEU A 199 -18.82 -3.24 12.20
N ARG A 200 -18.97 -3.03 13.51
CA ARG A 200 -18.05 -3.59 14.52
C ARG A 200 -18.22 -5.09 14.71
N ALA A 201 -19.43 -5.61 14.53
CA ALA A 201 -19.71 -7.04 14.51
C ALA A 201 -19.18 -7.71 13.23
N GLY A 202 -18.85 -6.93 12.20
CA GLY A 202 -18.45 -7.40 10.88
C GLY A 202 -19.62 -7.93 10.05
N TYR A 203 -20.85 -7.58 10.42
CA TYR A 203 -22.06 -7.94 9.70
C TYR A 203 -22.37 -6.87 8.66
N ILE A 204 -22.17 -7.21 7.38
CA ILE A 204 -22.36 -6.27 6.26
C ILE A 204 -23.14 -6.98 5.17
N PRO A 205 -24.48 -6.90 5.14
CA PRO A 205 -25.29 -7.49 4.09
C PRO A 205 -24.95 -6.91 2.72
N THR A 206 -24.89 -7.73 1.68
CA THR A 206 -24.65 -7.24 0.32
C THR A 206 -25.79 -6.38 -0.22
N ALA A 207 -27.01 -6.60 0.28
CA ALA A 207 -28.19 -5.81 -0.08
C ALA A 207 -28.14 -4.36 0.44
N ASP A 208 -27.32 -4.11 1.46
CA ASP A 208 -27.19 -2.78 2.08
C ASP A 208 -26.06 -1.97 1.43
N LEU A 209 -25.20 -2.63 0.65
CA LEU A 209 -24.13 -1.96 -0.09
C LEU A 209 -24.70 -1.25 -1.33
N GLY A 210 -24.27 -0.01 -1.53
CA GLY A 210 -24.59 0.72 -2.75
C GLY A 210 -23.78 0.24 -3.93
N THR A 211 -24.31 0.49 -5.12
CA THR A 211 -23.65 0.18 -6.39
C THR A 211 -23.88 1.31 -7.39
N CYS A 212 -22.97 1.44 -8.35
CA CYS A 212 -23.15 2.26 -9.54
C CYS A 212 -22.29 1.70 -10.67
N ALA A 213 -22.55 2.14 -11.90
CA ALA A 213 -21.73 1.73 -13.03
C ALA A 213 -20.34 2.38 -12.99
N THR A 214 -20.28 3.67 -12.67
CA THR A 214 -19.00 4.37 -12.51
C THR A 214 -19.08 5.41 -11.41
N TRP A 215 -18.19 5.27 -10.45
CA TRP A 215 -17.93 6.27 -9.43
C TRP A 215 -16.88 7.25 -9.93
N VAL A 216 -17.18 8.54 -9.82
CA VAL A 216 -16.23 9.60 -10.14
C VAL A 216 -16.13 10.58 -8.99
N SER A 217 -14.93 10.90 -8.53
CA SER A 217 -14.74 11.95 -7.54
C SER A 217 -13.49 12.79 -7.76
N SER A 218 -13.65 14.10 -7.66
CA SER A 218 -12.57 15.07 -7.52
C SER A 218 -12.28 15.31 -6.03
N PRO A 219 -11.31 16.18 -5.68
CA PRO A 219 -11.07 16.56 -4.29
C PRO A 219 -12.24 17.31 -3.61
N ASP A 220 -13.15 17.90 -4.39
CA ASP A 220 -14.23 18.78 -3.93
C ASP A 220 -15.65 18.26 -4.24
N GLN A 221 -15.81 17.42 -5.26
CA GLN A 221 -17.10 16.98 -5.75
C GLN A 221 -17.08 15.49 -6.12
N LEU A 222 -18.22 14.83 -6.02
CA LEU A 222 -18.42 13.47 -6.50
C LEU A 222 -19.61 13.41 -7.43
N TRP A 223 -19.56 12.44 -8.35
CA TRP A 223 -20.60 12.11 -9.30
C TRP A 223 -20.83 10.61 -9.31
N VAL A 224 -22.10 10.23 -9.41
CA VAL A 224 -22.52 8.84 -9.53
C VAL A 224 -23.08 8.65 -10.93
N LEU A 225 -22.38 7.87 -11.75
CA LEU A 225 -22.85 7.49 -13.07
C LEU A 225 -23.53 6.13 -12.97
N GLN A 226 -24.78 6.08 -13.40
CA GLN A 226 -25.49 4.83 -13.68
C GLN A 226 -25.30 4.50 -15.17
N ASP A 227 -25.36 3.22 -15.51
CA ASP A 227 -25.39 2.84 -16.92
C ASP A 227 -26.68 3.38 -17.56
N ALA A 228 -26.55 3.89 -18.78
CA ALA A 228 -27.71 4.22 -19.59
C ALA A 228 -28.36 2.90 -20.01
N GLU A 229 -29.62 2.69 -19.64
CA GLU A 229 -30.48 1.68 -20.29
C GLU A 229 -30.51 1.87 -21.82
#